data_AF-A0A3N5JWJ9-F1
#
_entry.id   AF-A0A3N5JWJ9-F1
#
_cell.length_a   1.000
_cell.length_b   1.000
_cell.length_c   1.000
_cell.angle_alpha   90.00
_cell.angle_beta   90.00
_cell.angle_gamma   90.00
#
_symmetry.space_group_name_H-M   'P 1'
#
loop_
_entity.id
_entity.type
_entity.pdbx_description
1 polymer ?
#
loop_
_entity_poly.entity_id
_entity_poly.type
_entity_poly.pdbx_seq_one_letter_code
_entity_poly.pdbx_strand_id
1 'polypeptide(L)'
;MSGSVKIIENGFVYSGDKQNRAGRQTIIIQGGRIVEMGKRAEALKPTYPKAEIIDAAGKLLLPGFVDAHHTGESFILRYLTDGHPMSRWNKNPGITRALEYLRKEATYQEFLSLYRLSYYSALKSGVTTLAEHGFDSPDHSFPASFEAMQQSNQRGFIGLHNGDQFEAARKLHNPAIRFAFVVADEENLTTYNLQSTIRMARNLAWPIMLHLGQSRQAFNIIKKNFTKSVAQLYAEYRAMDSPAHLIHLACFEDGDHDLIAKSRLPLIYSPTAIIRKGGEIPPFEELRRHKMSFAMGSDWGDAKPLENIQHYCSIIKTLGLPIEDAYALLALHTVNGASALGMEDEIGTIEPGKKADVVFLDLSDFRLNPILAEDHADRILEVVLREAASSHVSDVMINGEFYVRGGLVLTYSEEDLAREGQAIFKKLLSFREPKAAVDTPPASIFKLPVQKIKELNSFSDDMNLDEGFRVIRKGSSVPGPETKRSDSHKTEKDPPPNIKKIFGEEESG
;
A
#
# COMPACT_ATOMS: atom_id res chain seq x y z
N MET A 1 -26.96 15.71 -21.91
CA MET A 1 -26.78 16.72 -20.85
C MET A 1 -25.30 17.05 -20.79
N SER A 2 -24.89 18.30 -21.00
CA SER A 2 -23.49 18.70 -20.79
C SER A 2 -23.16 18.45 -19.32
N GLY A 3 -22.21 17.56 -19.02
CA GLY A 3 -21.78 17.30 -17.64
C GLY A 3 -21.36 18.57 -16.91
N SER A 4 -21.38 18.53 -15.57
CA SER A 4 -20.85 19.60 -14.73
C SER A 4 -19.41 19.92 -15.14
N VAL A 5 -19.10 21.22 -15.23
CA VAL A 5 -17.77 21.72 -15.54
C VAL A 5 -17.15 22.25 -14.27
N LYS A 6 -15.92 21.84 -13.99
CA LYS A 6 -15.11 22.34 -12.87
C LYS A 6 -13.86 23.00 -13.43
N ILE A 7 -13.45 24.11 -12.84
CA ILE A 7 -12.22 24.83 -13.21
C ILE A 7 -11.37 24.95 -11.96
N ILE A 8 -10.17 24.37 -12.01
CA ILE A 8 -9.19 24.50 -10.92
C ILE A 8 -8.20 25.61 -11.30
N GLU A 9 -7.95 26.53 -10.38
CA GLU A 9 -7.06 27.68 -10.60
C GLU A 9 -6.14 27.95 -9.40
N ASN A 10 -5.14 28.82 -9.60
CA ASN A 10 -4.16 29.30 -8.61
C ASN A 10 -3.24 28.25 -7.95
N GLY A 11 -3.43 26.96 -8.21
CA GLY A 11 -2.56 25.88 -7.75
C GLY A 11 -1.28 25.74 -8.57
N PHE A 12 -0.24 25.20 -7.95
CA PHE A 12 0.95 24.71 -8.64
C PHE A 12 0.65 23.30 -9.14
N VAL A 13 0.78 23.03 -10.44
CA VAL A 13 0.41 21.74 -11.04
C VAL A 13 1.66 21.05 -11.55
N TYR A 14 1.91 19.82 -11.14
CA TYR A 14 2.77 18.88 -11.85
C TYR A 14 1.92 17.91 -12.65
N SER A 15 2.11 17.89 -13.97
CA SER A 15 1.30 17.11 -14.90
C SER A 15 1.67 15.62 -14.97
N GLY A 16 2.93 15.27 -14.71
CA GLY A 16 3.44 13.91 -14.93
C GLY A 16 3.53 13.49 -16.41
N ASP A 17 3.28 14.39 -17.34
CA ASP A 17 3.31 14.10 -18.77
C ASP A 17 4.74 13.91 -19.33
N LYS A 18 4.84 13.53 -20.60
CA LYS A 18 6.14 13.32 -21.26
C LYS A 18 7.04 14.55 -21.31
N GLN A 19 6.50 15.75 -21.11
CA GLN A 19 7.25 17.01 -21.04
C GLN A 19 7.54 17.44 -19.60
N ASN A 20 7.09 16.68 -18.60
CA ASN A 20 7.17 16.99 -17.18
C ASN A 20 6.69 18.41 -16.86
N ARG A 21 5.60 18.87 -17.50
CA ARG A 21 5.10 20.24 -17.29
C ARG A 21 4.77 20.46 -15.82
N ALA A 22 5.39 21.47 -15.21
CA ALA A 22 5.21 21.86 -13.83
C ALA A 22 5.13 23.39 -13.70
N GLY A 23 4.18 23.90 -12.92
CA GLY A 23 3.99 25.33 -12.72
C GLY A 23 2.56 25.72 -12.39
N ARG A 24 2.29 27.01 -12.19
CA ARG A 24 0.92 27.51 -11.98
C ARG A 24 0.10 27.35 -13.26
N GLN A 25 -0.98 26.59 -13.19
CA GLN A 25 -1.80 26.24 -14.34
C GLN A 25 -3.27 26.15 -13.95
N THR A 26 -4.13 26.56 -14.88
CA THR A 26 -5.58 26.35 -14.81
C THR A 26 -5.92 25.00 -15.42
N ILE A 27 -6.86 24.25 -14.85
CA ILE A 27 -7.33 22.96 -15.37
C ILE A 27 -8.84 23.04 -15.56
N ILE A 28 -9.34 22.63 -16.74
CA ILE A 28 -10.77 22.49 -17.00
C ILE A 28 -11.13 21.01 -17.00
N ILE A 29 -12.12 20.64 -16.19
CA ILE A 29 -12.66 19.29 -16.07
C ILE A 29 -14.12 19.31 -16.54
N GLN A 30 -14.50 18.36 -17.38
CA GLN A 30 -15.88 18.17 -17.82
C GLN A 30 -16.20 16.68 -17.94
N GLY A 31 -17.32 16.25 -17.35
CA GLY A 31 -17.73 14.83 -17.41
C GLY A 31 -16.68 13.87 -16.85
N GLY A 32 -15.97 14.32 -15.81
CA GLY A 32 -14.91 13.56 -15.14
C GLY A 32 -13.60 13.37 -15.90
N ARG A 33 -13.41 14.11 -16.99
CA ARG A 33 -12.15 14.13 -17.76
C ARG A 33 -11.54 15.52 -17.79
N ILE A 34 -10.22 15.58 -17.89
CA ILE A 34 -9.49 16.81 -18.14
C ILE A 34 -9.71 17.18 -19.62
N VAL A 35 -10.22 18.38 -19.88
CA VAL A 35 -10.51 18.86 -21.23
C VAL A 35 -9.39 19.75 -21.75
N GLU A 36 -8.84 20.60 -20.88
CA GLU A 36 -7.80 21.56 -21.24
C GLU A 36 -7.00 21.96 -20.00
N MET A 37 -5.76 22.41 -20.19
CA MET A 37 -4.92 22.93 -19.10
C MET A 37 -4.04 24.13 -19.49
N GLY A 38 -3.45 24.79 -18.49
CA GLY A 38 -2.51 25.89 -18.66
C GLY A 38 -3.13 27.14 -19.27
N LYS A 39 -2.36 27.87 -20.09
CA LYS A 39 -2.79 29.15 -20.68
C LYS A 39 -4.03 29.02 -21.57
N ARG A 40 -4.19 27.88 -22.25
CA ARG A 40 -5.35 27.64 -23.10
C ARG A 40 -6.61 27.43 -22.28
N ALA A 41 -6.52 26.72 -21.16
CA ALA A 41 -7.62 26.62 -20.20
C ALA A 41 -8.03 28.00 -19.67
N GLU A 42 -7.05 28.85 -19.30
CA GLU A 42 -7.34 30.21 -18.82
C GLU A 42 -8.13 31.03 -19.86
N ALA A 43 -7.73 30.97 -21.13
CA ALA A 43 -8.44 31.66 -22.22
C ALA A 43 -9.85 31.10 -22.47
N LEU A 44 -10.11 29.83 -22.15
CA LEU A 44 -11.41 29.19 -22.33
C LEU A 44 -12.38 29.40 -21.16
N LYS A 45 -11.94 29.90 -20.00
CA LYS A 45 -12.80 30.15 -18.83
C LYS A 45 -14.12 30.88 -19.17
N PRO A 46 -14.13 31.95 -19.99
CA PRO A 46 -15.36 32.66 -20.32
C PRO A 46 -16.41 31.81 -21.06
N THR A 47 -16.00 30.70 -21.69
CA THR A 47 -16.91 29.76 -22.37
C THR A 47 -17.70 28.88 -21.40
N TYR A 48 -17.31 28.85 -20.12
CA TYR A 48 -17.93 28.07 -19.07
C TYR A 48 -18.46 28.95 -17.91
N PRO A 49 -19.43 29.85 -18.15
CA PRO A 49 -19.90 30.83 -17.16
C PRO A 49 -20.61 30.22 -15.94
N LYS A 50 -20.92 28.92 -15.97
CA LYS A 50 -21.56 28.16 -14.89
C LYS A 50 -20.64 27.11 -14.27
N ALA A 51 -19.35 27.14 -14.60
CA ALA A 51 -18.40 26.20 -14.01
C ALA A 51 -18.27 26.42 -12.50
N GLU A 52 -18.11 25.33 -11.77
CA GLU A 52 -17.66 25.38 -10.39
C GLU A 52 -16.19 25.77 -10.36
N ILE A 53 -15.86 26.85 -9.65
CA ILE A 53 -14.49 27.32 -9.51
C ILE A 53 -13.88 26.72 -8.24
N ILE A 54 -12.72 26.10 -8.39
CA ILE A 54 -11.95 25.48 -7.33
C ILE A 54 -10.65 26.25 -7.19
N ASP A 55 -10.56 27.07 -6.15
CA ASP A 55 -9.32 27.75 -5.80
C ASP A 55 -8.35 26.78 -5.11
N ALA A 56 -7.18 26.60 -5.72
CA ALA A 56 -6.11 25.75 -5.23
C ALA A 56 -4.87 26.55 -4.82
N ALA A 57 -5.03 27.85 -4.50
CA ALA A 57 -3.95 28.65 -3.94
C ALA A 57 -3.29 27.97 -2.73
N GLY A 58 -1.95 28.00 -2.70
CA GLY A 58 -1.16 27.36 -1.64
C GLY A 58 -1.04 25.83 -1.75
N LYS A 59 -1.59 25.22 -2.81
CA LYS A 59 -1.56 23.77 -3.02
C LYS A 59 -0.73 23.36 -4.21
N LEU A 60 -0.11 22.18 -4.09
CA LEU A 60 0.49 21.44 -5.19
C LEU A 60 -0.46 20.35 -5.65
N LEU A 61 -0.74 20.31 -6.95
CA LEU A 61 -1.54 19.29 -7.62
C LEU A 61 -0.64 18.27 -8.28
N LEU A 62 -0.93 16.99 -7.99
CA LEU A 62 -0.27 15.83 -8.55
C LEU A 62 -1.31 14.94 -9.25
N PRO A 63 -0.92 14.13 -10.25
CA PRO A 63 -1.78 13.05 -10.71
C PRO A 63 -2.17 12.16 -9.55
N GLY A 64 -3.39 11.60 -9.59
CA GLY A 64 -3.85 10.64 -8.60
C GLY A 64 -2.86 9.50 -8.43
N PHE A 65 -2.49 9.18 -7.19
CA PHE A 65 -1.52 8.12 -6.97
C PHE A 65 -2.11 6.75 -7.35
N VAL A 66 -1.25 5.90 -7.90
CA VAL A 66 -1.49 4.52 -8.26
C VAL A 66 -0.63 3.64 -7.36
N ASP A 67 -1.28 2.84 -6.54
CA ASP A 67 -0.64 1.85 -5.70
C ASP A 67 -0.74 0.48 -6.38
N ALA A 68 0.31 0.11 -7.12
CA ALA A 68 0.27 -0.97 -8.11
C ALA A 68 0.34 -2.39 -7.51
N HIS A 69 0.48 -2.51 -6.19
CA HIS A 69 0.38 -3.77 -5.47
C HIS A 69 0.10 -3.50 -3.99
N HIS A 70 -1.04 -3.98 -3.51
CA HIS A 70 -1.59 -3.68 -2.19
C HIS A 70 -2.08 -4.98 -1.52
N THR A 71 -1.95 -5.10 -0.20
CA THR A 71 -2.54 -6.20 0.59
C THR A 71 -3.40 -5.63 1.71
N GLY A 72 -4.71 -5.54 1.51
CA GLY A 72 -5.58 -4.77 2.41
C GLY A 72 -5.58 -5.27 3.87
N GLU A 73 -5.44 -6.58 4.08
CA GLU A 73 -5.37 -7.18 5.41
C GLU A 73 -4.14 -6.78 6.21
N SER A 74 -3.07 -6.39 5.52
CA SER A 74 -1.85 -5.95 6.16
C SER A 74 -2.05 -4.67 6.97
N PHE A 75 -3.10 -3.87 6.67
CA PHE A 75 -3.37 -2.64 7.41
C PHE A 75 -3.48 -2.86 8.91
N ILE A 76 -4.20 -3.90 9.34
CA ILE A 76 -4.30 -4.26 10.76
C ILE A 76 -3.22 -5.26 11.15
N LEU A 77 -2.90 -6.24 10.30
CA LEU A 77 -1.91 -7.26 10.66
C LEU A 77 -0.52 -6.69 10.93
N ARG A 78 -0.17 -5.55 10.32
CA ARG A 78 1.12 -4.90 10.55
C ARG A 78 1.43 -4.64 12.02
N TYR A 79 0.41 -4.36 12.84
CA TYR A 79 0.60 -4.15 14.28
C TYR A 79 1.02 -5.41 15.05
N LEU A 80 0.81 -6.60 14.45
CA LEU A 80 1.28 -7.87 14.97
C LEU A 80 2.61 -8.30 14.33
N THR A 81 2.86 -7.92 13.07
CA THR A 81 4.02 -8.38 12.31
C THR A 81 5.22 -7.44 12.36
N ASP A 82 5.03 -6.15 12.63
CA ASP A 82 6.12 -5.16 12.63
C ASP A 82 7.22 -5.54 13.63
N GLY A 83 8.47 -5.43 13.18
CA GLY A 83 9.65 -5.85 13.95
C GLY A 83 9.93 -7.35 13.90
N HIS A 84 9.10 -8.14 13.21
CA HIS A 84 9.35 -9.55 12.93
C HIS A 84 9.56 -9.74 11.42
N PRO A 85 10.71 -10.27 10.97
CA PRO A 85 10.88 -10.59 9.56
C PRO A 85 9.90 -11.69 9.13
N MET A 86 9.41 -11.63 7.89
CA MET A 86 8.38 -12.54 7.36
C MET A 86 8.75 -14.03 7.51
N SER A 87 10.05 -14.35 7.37
CA SER A 87 10.60 -15.70 7.59
C SER A 87 10.42 -16.26 9.01
N ARG A 88 9.99 -15.42 9.97
CA ARG A 88 9.70 -15.80 11.36
C ARG A 88 8.23 -15.75 11.73
N TRP A 89 7.35 -15.30 10.83
CA TRP A 89 5.92 -15.17 11.14
C TRP A 89 5.29 -16.51 11.47
N ASN A 90 5.61 -17.56 10.71
CA ASN A 90 5.13 -18.93 10.98
C ASN A 90 5.61 -19.52 12.32
N LYS A 91 6.67 -18.96 12.92
CA LYS A 91 7.20 -19.34 14.23
C LYS A 91 6.60 -18.52 15.38
N ASN A 92 5.82 -17.49 15.08
CA ASN A 92 5.13 -16.68 16.08
C ASN A 92 3.67 -17.17 16.19
N PRO A 93 3.29 -17.85 17.29
CA PRO A 93 1.95 -18.42 17.44
C PRO A 93 0.83 -17.39 17.28
N GLY A 94 1.04 -16.16 17.74
CA GLY A 94 0.04 -15.10 17.63
C GLY A 94 -0.16 -14.60 16.20
N ILE A 95 0.93 -14.42 15.44
CA ILE A 95 0.84 -14.05 14.03
C ILE A 95 0.21 -15.20 13.24
N THR A 96 0.67 -16.44 13.44
CA THR A 96 0.11 -17.62 12.77
C THR A 96 -1.38 -17.76 13.06
N ARG A 97 -1.79 -17.65 14.33
CA ARG A 97 -3.20 -17.78 14.72
C ARG A 97 -4.06 -16.64 14.16
N ALA A 98 -3.56 -15.41 14.11
CA ALA A 98 -4.26 -14.28 13.48
C ALA A 98 -4.49 -14.51 11.98
N LEU A 99 -3.46 -14.97 11.26
CA LEU A 99 -3.58 -15.31 9.84
C LEU A 99 -4.53 -16.48 9.60
N GLU A 100 -4.46 -17.53 10.42
CA GLU A 100 -5.38 -18.66 10.35
C GLU A 100 -6.82 -18.27 10.63
N TYR A 101 -7.04 -17.38 11.61
CA TYR A 101 -8.36 -16.84 11.91
C TYR A 101 -8.94 -16.13 10.69
N LEU A 102 -8.18 -15.21 10.07
CA LEU A 102 -8.63 -14.55 8.85
C LEU A 102 -8.94 -15.55 7.73
N ARG A 103 -8.11 -16.58 7.55
CA ARG A 103 -8.31 -17.57 6.47
C ARG A 103 -9.52 -18.48 6.68
N LYS A 104 -9.90 -18.79 7.93
CA LYS A 104 -10.83 -19.90 8.22
C LYS A 104 -12.07 -19.50 9.00
N GLU A 105 -12.00 -18.43 9.78
CA GLU A 105 -13.00 -18.11 10.82
C GLU A 105 -13.54 -16.69 10.70
N ALA A 106 -12.80 -15.75 10.10
CA ALA A 106 -13.23 -14.38 9.99
C ALA A 106 -14.49 -14.24 9.12
N THR A 107 -15.41 -13.45 9.64
CA THR A 107 -16.69 -13.18 8.99
C THR A 107 -16.54 -12.17 7.85
N TYR A 108 -17.56 -12.11 7.01
CA TYR A 108 -17.70 -11.05 6.00
C TYR A 108 -17.52 -9.64 6.57
N GLN A 109 -18.18 -9.34 7.70
CA GLN A 109 -18.15 -8.01 8.32
C GLN A 109 -16.76 -7.64 8.86
N GLU A 110 -16.00 -8.63 9.36
CA GLU A 110 -14.62 -8.41 9.80
C GLU A 110 -13.69 -8.10 8.62
N PHE A 111 -13.82 -8.84 7.51
CA PHE A 111 -13.09 -8.52 6.29
C PHE A 111 -13.48 -7.15 5.72
N LEU A 112 -14.78 -6.83 5.71
CA LEU A 112 -15.28 -5.56 5.20
C LEU A 112 -14.73 -4.38 6.00
N SER A 113 -14.76 -4.47 7.33
CA SER A 113 -14.15 -3.50 8.24
C SER A 113 -12.66 -3.31 7.95
N LEU A 114 -11.94 -4.42 7.78
CA LEU A 114 -10.50 -4.43 7.50
C LEU A 114 -10.17 -3.78 6.14
N TYR A 115 -10.91 -4.10 5.08
CA TYR A 115 -10.69 -3.52 3.76
C TYR A 115 -11.11 -2.05 3.70
N ARG A 116 -12.22 -1.66 4.35
CA ARG A 116 -12.61 -0.24 4.48
C ARG A 116 -11.48 0.57 5.10
N LEU A 117 -10.92 0.10 6.22
CA LEU A 117 -9.78 0.76 6.86
C LEU A 117 -8.60 0.94 5.92
N SER A 118 -8.22 -0.12 5.20
CA SER A 118 -7.10 -0.06 4.27
C SER A 118 -7.34 0.92 3.12
N TYR A 119 -8.50 0.81 2.46
CA TYR A 119 -8.83 1.60 1.28
C TYR A 119 -9.09 3.07 1.62
N TYR A 120 -9.80 3.37 2.71
CA TYR A 120 -9.99 4.75 3.14
C TYR A 120 -8.69 5.39 3.64
N SER A 121 -7.78 4.63 4.26
CA SER A 121 -6.44 5.13 4.59
C SER A 121 -5.63 5.44 3.32
N ALA A 122 -5.66 4.56 2.33
CA ALA A 122 -5.04 4.76 1.03
C ALA A 122 -5.60 6.00 0.32
N LEU A 123 -6.93 6.12 0.28
CA LEU A 123 -7.64 7.25 -0.30
C LEU A 123 -7.24 8.57 0.38
N LYS A 124 -7.23 8.60 1.72
CA LYS A 124 -6.80 9.77 2.49
C LYS A 124 -5.32 10.12 2.28
N SER A 125 -4.52 9.15 1.85
CA SER A 125 -3.11 9.32 1.47
C SER A 125 -2.91 9.66 -0.02
N GLY A 126 -4.00 9.92 -0.77
CA GLY A 126 -3.95 10.34 -2.17
C GLY A 126 -4.01 9.21 -3.19
N VAL A 127 -4.21 7.96 -2.77
CA VAL A 127 -4.33 6.84 -3.70
C VAL A 127 -5.70 6.87 -4.36
N THR A 128 -5.72 6.96 -5.68
CA THR A 128 -6.96 6.94 -6.47
C THR A 128 -7.19 5.60 -7.18
N THR A 129 -6.13 4.80 -7.31
CA THR A 129 -6.16 3.49 -7.97
C THR A 129 -5.31 2.49 -7.18
N LEU A 130 -5.87 1.32 -6.86
CA LEU A 130 -5.23 0.25 -6.09
C LEU A 130 -5.20 -1.07 -6.88
N ALA A 131 -4.12 -1.84 -6.79
CA ALA A 131 -4.15 -3.25 -7.18
C ALA A 131 -4.12 -4.13 -5.92
N GLU A 132 -5.29 -4.47 -5.42
CA GLU A 132 -5.50 -5.38 -4.31
C GLU A 132 -5.11 -6.80 -4.73
N HIS A 133 -4.09 -7.35 -4.09
CA HIS A 133 -3.66 -8.73 -4.28
C HIS A 133 -4.76 -9.72 -3.86
N GLY A 134 -5.59 -9.34 -2.90
CA GLY A 134 -6.62 -10.18 -2.34
C GLY A 134 -6.03 -11.16 -1.34
N PHE A 135 -6.85 -11.54 -0.37
CA PHE A 135 -6.48 -12.53 0.62
C PHE A 135 -7.02 -13.91 0.21
N ASP A 136 -6.15 -14.91 0.24
CA ASP A 136 -6.52 -16.30 -0.02
C ASP A 136 -7.36 -16.86 1.13
N SER A 137 -8.66 -16.60 1.06
CA SER A 137 -9.71 -17.07 1.97
C SER A 137 -10.90 -17.57 1.14
N PRO A 138 -11.59 -18.65 1.56
CA PRO A 138 -12.46 -19.37 0.64
C PRO A 138 -13.75 -18.66 0.24
N ASP A 139 -14.22 -17.60 0.93
CA ASP A 139 -15.57 -17.08 0.59
C ASP A 139 -15.86 -15.62 1.01
N HIS A 140 -15.31 -15.11 2.11
CA HIS A 140 -15.71 -13.80 2.65
C HIS A 140 -14.84 -12.61 2.20
N SER A 141 -13.56 -12.85 1.94
CA SER A 141 -12.60 -11.78 1.68
C SER A 141 -12.86 -11.05 0.36
N PHE A 142 -13.10 -11.81 -0.72
CA PHE A 142 -13.33 -11.26 -2.04
C PHE A 142 -14.56 -10.33 -2.10
N PRO A 143 -15.78 -10.75 -1.71
CA PRO A 143 -16.94 -9.85 -1.77
C PRO A 143 -16.76 -8.64 -0.85
N ALA A 144 -16.10 -8.79 0.30
CA ALA A 144 -15.83 -7.70 1.22
C ALA A 144 -14.86 -6.65 0.62
N SER A 145 -13.79 -7.10 -0.04
CA SER A 145 -12.86 -6.23 -0.76
C SER A 145 -13.56 -5.47 -1.90
N PHE A 146 -14.45 -6.15 -2.64
CA PHE A 146 -15.23 -5.52 -3.71
C PHE A 146 -16.17 -4.45 -3.16
N GLU A 147 -16.95 -4.75 -2.11
CA GLU A 147 -17.86 -3.77 -1.48
C GLU A 147 -17.08 -2.57 -0.89
N ALA A 148 -15.99 -2.82 -0.16
CA ALA A 148 -15.16 -1.75 0.41
C ALA A 148 -14.59 -0.84 -0.68
N MET A 149 -14.10 -1.41 -1.79
CA MET A 149 -13.57 -0.62 -2.91
C MET A 149 -14.67 0.20 -3.57
N GLN A 150 -15.87 -0.36 -3.74
CA GLN A 150 -17.04 0.39 -4.23
C GLN A 150 -17.38 1.58 -3.33
N GLN A 151 -17.36 1.38 -2.00
CA GLN A 151 -17.66 2.44 -1.03
C GLN A 151 -16.62 3.56 -1.07
N SER A 152 -15.33 3.20 -1.13
CA SER A 152 -14.24 4.17 -1.25
C SER A 152 -14.22 4.92 -2.59
N ASN A 153 -14.96 4.43 -3.60
CA ASN A 153 -14.98 4.93 -4.97
C ASN A 153 -13.60 4.98 -5.66
N GLN A 154 -12.61 4.27 -5.12
CA GLN A 154 -11.32 4.10 -5.78
C GLN A 154 -11.47 3.19 -7.00
N ARG A 155 -10.60 3.40 -7.99
CA ARG A 155 -10.43 2.41 -9.06
C ARG A 155 -9.54 1.29 -8.54
N GLY A 156 -9.65 0.11 -9.14
CA GLY A 156 -8.66 -0.90 -8.84
C GLY A 156 -8.78 -2.22 -9.57
N PHE A 157 -7.84 -3.08 -9.24
CA PHE A 157 -7.84 -4.50 -9.56
C PHE A 157 -7.99 -5.28 -8.26
N ILE A 158 -8.85 -6.30 -8.26
CA ILE A 158 -8.96 -7.26 -7.16
C ILE A 158 -8.44 -8.62 -7.64
N GLY A 159 -7.48 -9.16 -6.91
CA GLY A 159 -6.87 -10.46 -7.17
C GLY A 159 -7.81 -11.64 -6.89
N LEU A 160 -7.79 -12.63 -7.79
CA LEU A 160 -8.57 -13.85 -7.73
C LEU A 160 -7.65 -15.05 -7.43
N HIS A 161 -7.88 -15.71 -6.30
CA HIS A 161 -7.07 -16.81 -5.78
C HIS A 161 -7.66 -18.20 -6.08
N ASN A 162 -8.97 -18.27 -6.33
CA ASN A 162 -9.66 -19.54 -6.54
C ASN A 162 -10.82 -19.44 -7.55
N GLY A 163 -11.36 -20.60 -7.92
CA GLY A 163 -12.44 -20.73 -8.90
C GLY A 163 -13.75 -20.05 -8.49
N ASP A 164 -14.09 -20.05 -7.20
CA ASP A 164 -15.34 -19.44 -6.70
C ASP A 164 -15.30 -17.92 -6.81
N GLN A 165 -14.16 -17.31 -6.45
CA GLN A 165 -13.91 -15.88 -6.63
C GLN A 165 -13.97 -15.50 -8.12
N PHE A 166 -13.42 -16.35 -8.99
CA PHE A 166 -13.50 -16.15 -10.44
C PHE A 166 -14.95 -16.19 -10.97
N GLU A 167 -15.74 -17.18 -10.57
CA GLU A 167 -17.15 -17.27 -10.97
C GLU A 167 -17.99 -16.10 -10.44
N ALA A 168 -17.68 -15.60 -9.25
CA ALA A 168 -18.28 -14.37 -8.71
C ALA A 168 -17.88 -13.14 -9.54
N ALA A 169 -16.58 -12.97 -9.80
CA ALA A 169 -16.03 -11.85 -10.56
C ALA A 169 -16.66 -11.70 -11.96
N ARG A 170 -16.96 -12.81 -12.64
CA ARG A 170 -17.63 -12.80 -13.95
C ARG A 170 -19.05 -12.22 -13.93
N LYS A 171 -19.72 -12.27 -12.77
CA LYS A 171 -21.11 -11.81 -12.59
C LYS A 171 -21.17 -10.37 -12.06
N LEU A 172 -20.10 -9.89 -11.46
CA LEU A 172 -20.00 -8.53 -10.93
C LEU A 172 -19.64 -7.55 -12.03
N HIS A 173 -20.34 -6.42 -12.09
CA HIS A 173 -20.08 -5.36 -13.07
C HIS A 173 -19.91 -4.04 -12.33
N ASN A 174 -18.71 -3.47 -12.40
CA ASN A 174 -18.42 -2.12 -11.94
C ASN A 174 -17.38 -1.49 -12.88
N PRO A 175 -17.61 -0.29 -13.42
CA PRO A 175 -16.70 0.32 -14.40
C PRO A 175 -15.36 0.78 -13.81
N ALA A 176 -15.23 0.88 -12.49
CA ALA A 176 -14.01 1.28 -11.80
C ALA A 176 -13.20 0.10 -11.26
N ILE A 177 -13.82 -1.06 -11.07
CA ILE A 177 -13.19 -2.24 -10.45
C ILE A 177 -13.01 -3.33 -11.51
N ARG A 178 -11.75 -3.73 -11.71
CA ARG A 178 -11.33 -4.81 -12.58
C ARG A 178 -10.83 -5.98 -11.73
N PHE A 179 -10.57 -7.10 -12.37
CA PHE A 179 -10.07 -8.30 -11.70
C PHE A 179 -8.78 -8.78 -12.34
N ALA A 180 -7.91 -9.38 -11.55
CA ALA A 180 -6.69 -10.00 -12.02
C ALA A 180 -6.56 -11.40 -11.41
N PHE A 181 -6.02 -12.34 -12.17
CA PHE A 181 -5.72 -13.67 -11.65
C PHE A 181 -4.45 -13.63 -10.81
N VAL A 182 -4.47 -14.26 -9.64
CA VAL A 182 -3.27 -14.38 -8.82
C VAL A 182 -2.64 -15.74 -9.05
N VAL A 183 -1.34 -15.76 -9.38
CA VAL A 183 -0.58 -17.00 -9.37
C VAL A 183 -0.24 -17.34 -7.93
N ALA A 184 -0.40 -18.63 -7.58
CA ALA A 184 -0.09 -19.14 -6.25
C ALA A 184 1.32 -18.71 -5.82
N ASP A 185 1.46 -18.44 -4.51
CA ASP A 185 2.76 -18.12 -3.91
C ASP A 185 3.84 -19.11 -4.34
N GLU A 186 5.05 -18.60 -4.51
CA GLU A 186 6.20 -19.36 -5.03
C GLU A 186 6.46 -20.65 -4.23
N GLU A 187 6.18 -20.67 -2.92
CA GLU A 187 6.32 -21.87 -2.09
C GLU A 187 5.30 -22.97 -2.40
N ASN A 188 4.14 -22.61 -2.96
CA ASN A 188 3.01 -23.50 -3.27
C ASN A 188 2.79 -23.67 -4.78
N LEU A 189 3.72 -23.17 -5.60
CA LEU A 189 3.58 -23.20 -7.05
C LEU A 189 3.71 -24.65 -7.58
N THR A 190 2.79 -25.02 -8.47
CA THR A 190 2.81 -26.29 -9.20
C THR A 190 2.64 -26.03 -10.69
N THR A 191 3.04 -26.97 -11.54
CA THR A 191 2.76 -26.85 -12.98
C THR A 191 1.26 -26.73 -13.27
N TYR A 192 0.43 -27.44 -12.49
CA TYR A 192 -1.02 -27.46 -12.65
C TYR A 192 -1.66 -26.10 -12.34
N ASN A 193 -1.37 -25.51 -11.17
CA ASN A 193 -1.96 -24.21 -10.81
C ASN A 193 -1.42 -23.09 -11.74
N LEU A 194 -0.13 -23.10 -12.09
CA LEU A 194 0.45 -22.15 -13.03
C LEU A 194 -0.23 -22.20 -14.41
N GLN A 195 -0.33 -23.39 -15.02
CA GLN A 195 -0.96 -23.55 -16.33
C GLN A 195 -2.45 -23.18 -16.31
N SER A 196 -3.16 -23.57 -15.25
CA SER A 196 -4.60 -23.30 -15.13
C SER A 196 -4.87 -21.79 -15.03
N THR A 197 -4.14 -21.09 -14.16
CA THR A 197 -4.26 -19.64 -14.00
C THR A 197 -3.91 -18.88 -15.28
N ILE A 198 -2.78 -19.23 -15.93
CA ILE A 198 -2.37 -18.61 -17.20
C ILE A 198 -3.42 -18.82 -18.30
N ARG A 199 -3.95 -20.04 -18.42
CA ARG A 199 -4.98 -20.37 -19.43
C ARG A 199 -6.24 -19.53 -19.22
N MET A 200 -6.70 -19.40 -17.97
CA MET A 200 -7.89 -18.60 -17.63
C MET A 200 -7.68 -17.12 -17.96
N ALA A 201 -6.55 -16.56 -17.55
CA ALA A 201 -6.21 -15.17 -17.84
C ALA A 201 -6.14 -14.86 -19.34
N ARG A 202 -5.48 -15.73 -20.13
CA ARG A 202 -5.41 -15.57 -21.59
C ARG A 202 -6.78 -15.61 -22.25
N ASN A 203 -7.63 -16.56 -21.85
CA ASN A 203 -8.97 -16.72 -22.44
C ASN A 203 -9.86 -15.49 -22.25
N LEU A 204 -9.61 -14.70 -21.21
CA LEU A 204 -10.40 -13.51 -20.86
C LEU A 204 -9.67 -12.20 -21.16
N ALA A 205 -8.40 -12.27 -21.54
CA ALA A 205 -7.49 -11.12 -21.59
C ALA A 205 -7.48 -10.32 -20.28
N TRP A 206 -7.64 -10.99 -19.14
CA TRP A 206 -7.52 -10.37 -17.82
C TRP A 206 -6.08 -10.44 -17.33
N PRO A 207 -5.62 -9.45 -16.52
CA PRO A 207 -4.26 -9.46 -16.03
C PRO A 207 -3.94 -10.63 -15.10
N ILE A 208 -2.65 -10.92 -14.96
CA ILE A 208 -2.11 -11.85 -13.97
C ILE A 208 -1.19 -11.10 -13.00
N MET A 209 -1.34 -11.32 -11.70
CA MET A 209 -0.39 -10.87 -10.68
C MET A 209 0.68 -11.94 -10.47
N LEU A 210 1.94 -11.56 -10.68
CA LEU A 210 3.09 -12.46 -10.66
C LEU A 210 4.13 -11.98 -9.64
N HIS A 211 4.23 -12.66 -8.51
CA HIS A 211 5.40 -12.51 -7.64
C HIS A 211 6.64 -13.11 -8.32
N LEU A 212 7.72 -12.34 -8.33
CA LEU A 212 9.00 -12.69 -8.96
C LEU A 212 10.09 -12.75 -7.89
N GLY A 213 10.42 -13.93 -7.38
CA GLY A 213 11.60 -14.14 -6.54
C GLY A 213 11.56 -13.25 -5.30
N GLN A 214 10.43 -13.26 -4.58
CA GLN A 214 10.15 -12.31 -3.50
C GLN A 214 11.13 -12.45 -2.32
N SER A 215 11.66 -13.65 -2.12
CA SER A 215 12.58 -13.98 -1.04
C SER A 215 13.56 -15.05 -1.47
N ARG A 216 14.71 -15.11 -0.79
CA ARG A 216 15.70 -16.19 -1.00
C ARG A 216 15.09 -17.57 -0.77
N GLN A 217 14.18 -17.69 0.19
CA GLN A 217 13.50 -18.94 0.50
C GLN A 217 12.61 -19.39 -0.68
N ALA A 218 11.74 -18.50 -1.17
CA ALA A 218 10.87 -18.74 -2.30
C ALA A 218 11.68 -19.11 -3.56
N PHE A 219 12.72 -18.31 -3.86
CA PHE A 219 13.63 -18.57 -4.96
C PHE A 219 14.28 -19.96 -4.90
N ASN A 220 14.78 -20.37 -3.73
CA ASN A 220 15.39 -21.69 -3.55
C ASN A 220 14.38 -22.84 -3.70
N ILE A 221 13.12 -22.65 -3.26
CA ILE A 221 12.06 -23.65 -3.43
C ILE A 221 11.73 -23.83 -4.92
N ILE A 222 11.56 -22.73 -5.66
CA ILE A 222 11.34 -22.78 -7.11
C ILE A 222 12.52 -23.46 -7.80
N LYS A 223 13.75 -23.09 -7.46
CA LYS A 223 14.94 -23.71 -8.05
C LYS A 223 15.03 -25.20 -7.77
N LYS A 224 14.69 -25.63 -6.55
CA LYS A 224 14.66 -27.06 -6.17
C LYS A 224 13.60 -27.83 -6.94
N ASN A 225 12.40 -27.26 -7.08
CA ASN A 225 11.24 -27.97 -7.65
C ASN A 225 11.23 -27.96 -9.18
N PHE A 226 11.73 -26.89 -9.81
CA PHE A 226 11.63 -26.65 -11.25
C PHE A 226 12.98 -26.52 -11.96
N THR A 227 14.11 -26.52 -11.24
CA THR A 227 15.49 -26.35 -11.77
C THR A 227 15.75 -25.02 -12.49
N LYS A 228 14.82 -24.07 -12.39
CA LYS A 228 14.82 -22.75 -13.06
C LYS A 228 14.59 -21.64 -12.05
N SER A 229 14.94 -20.40 -12.40
CA SER A 229 14.41 -19.22 -11.71
C SER A 229 12.91 -19.09 -11.97
N VAL A 230 12.20 -18.31 -11.16
CA VAL A 230 10.77 -18.04 -11.42
C VAL A 230 10.55 -17.24 -12.71
N ALA A 231 11.47 -16.35 -13.07
CA ALA A 231 11.37 -15.57 -14.31
C ALA A 231 11.52 -16.48 -15.54
N GLN A 232 12.47 -17.42 -15.51
CA GLN A 232 12.63 -18.45 -16.55
C GLN A 232 11.40 -19.36 -16.63
N LEU A 233 10.85 -19.76 -15.49
CA LEU A 233 9.62 -20.58 -15.44
C LEU A 233 8.44 -19.82 -16.07
N TYR A 234 8.20 -18.58 -15.66
CA TYR A 234 7.13 -17.77 -16.24
C TYR A 234 7.33 -17.50 -17.73
N ALA A 235 8.57 -17.32 -18.20
CA ALA A 235 8.86 -17.19 -19.62
C ALA A 235 8.56 -18.48 -20.41
N GLU A 236 8.93 -19.65 -19.88
CA GLU A 236 8.64 -20.95 -20.51
C GLU A 236 7.13 -21.19 -20.66
N TYR A 237 6.37 -20.88 -19.62
CA TYR A 237 4.91 -21.00 -19.64
C TYR A 237 4.22 -19.81 -20.33
N ARG A 238 5.02 -18.84 -20.80
CA ARG A 238 4.58 -17.62 -21.49
C ARG A 238 3.61 -16.78 -20.65
N ALA A 239 3.79 -16.76 -19.32
CA ALA A 239 2.87 -16.10 -18.39
C ALA A 239 2.70 -14.59 -18.69
N MET A 240 3.74 -13.96 -19.21
CA MET A 240 3.78 -12.54 -19.58
C MET A 240 3.18 -12.23 -20.96
N ASP A 241 2.60 -13.22 -21.66
CA ASP A 241 1.85 -12.98 -22.90
C ASP A 241 0.44 -12.40 -22.62
N SER A 242 -0.05 -12.57 -21.40
CA SER A 242 -1.21 -11.84 -20.88
C SER A 242 -0.74 -10.52 -20.26
N PRO A 243 -1.62 -9.51 -20.09
CA PRO A 243 -1.31 -8.39 -19.22
C PRO A 243 -0.84 -8.92 -17.86
N ALA A 244 0.24 -8.36 -17.30
CA ALA A 244 0.85 -8.90 -16.10
C ALA A 244 1.32 -7.78 -15.16
N HIS A 245 1.15 -7.99 -13.87
CA HIS A 245 1.72 -7.16 -12.82
C HIS A 245 2.94 -7.90 -12.27
N LEU A 246 4.14 -7.35 -12.51
CA LEU A 246 5.41 -7.98 -12.15
C LEU A 246 5.87 -7.48 -10.78
N ILE A 247 5.82 -8.31 -9.75
CA ILE A 247 5.91 -7.87 -8.35
C ILE A 247 7.23 -8.34 -7.70
N HIS A 248 7.90 -7.42 -7.00
CA HIS A 248 9.17 -7.56 -6.27
C HIS A 248 10.45 -7.63 -7.10
N LEU A 249 10.80 -8.81 -7.64
CA LEU A 249 12.11 -9.15 -8.22
C LEU A 249 13.29 -8.93 -7.26
N ALA A 250 13.29 -9.63 -6.11
CA ALA A 250 14.40 -9.55 -5.16
C ALA A 250 15.54 -10.54 -5.46
N CYS A 251 15.20 -11.75 -5.92
CA CYS A 251 16.15 -12.82 -6.27
C CYS A 251 16.01 -13.22 -7.75
N PHE A 252 17.14 -13.33 -8.45
CA PHE A 252 17.20 -13.57 -9.90
C PHE A 252 18.47 -14.35 -10.27
N GLU A 253 18.50 -14.94 -11.47
CA GLU A 253 19.65 -15.57 -12.11
C GLU A 253 20.11 -14.80 -13.36
N ASP A 254 21.28 -15.17 -13.87
CA ASP A 254 21.77 -14.70 -15.16
C ASP A 254 20.72 -14.96 -16.27
N GLY A 255 20.44 -13.92 -17.06
CA GLY A 255 19.44 -13.94 -18.12
C GLY A 255 18.00 -13.63 -17.70
N ASP A 256 17.68 -13.57 -16.40
CA ASP A 256 16.33 -13.21 -15.95
C ASP A 256 15.95 -11.78 -16.36
N HIS A 257 16.92 -10.86 -16.32
CA HIS A 257 16.73 -9.47 -16.74
C HIS A 257 16.31 -9.36 -18.21
N ASP A 258 16.88 -10.17 -19.10
CA ASP A 258 16.54 -10.18 -20.53
C ASP A 258 15.11 -10.67 -20.76
N LEU A 259 14.67 -11.66 -19.97
CA LEU A 259 13.30 -12.18 -20.04
C LEU A 259 12.29 -11.13 -19.60
N ILE A 260 12.58 -10.41 -18.53
CA ILE A 260 11.68 -9.41 -17.98
C ILE A 260 11.70 -8.14 -18.85
N ALA A 261 12.87 -7.68 -19.30
CA ALA A 261 13.00 -6.52 -20.18
C ALA A 261 12.23 -6.68 -21.50
N LYS A 262 12.10 -7.91 -22.03
CA LYS A 262 11.28 -8.21 -23.21
C LYS A 262 9.79 -7.90 -23.00
N SER A 263 9.27 -8.01 -21.78
CA SER A 263 7.88 -7.68 -21.47
C SER A 263 7.59 -6.18 -21.58
N ARG A 264 8.60 -5.33 -21.38
CA ARG A 264 8.50 -3.86 -21.27
C ARG A 264 7.55 -3.37 -20.16
N LEU A 265 7.10 -4.26 -19.28
CA LEU A 265 6.25 -3.92 -18.16
C LEU A 265 7.11 -3.37 -17.01
N PRO A 266 6.66 -2.32 -16.30
CA PRO A 266 7.33 -1.87 -15.10
C PRO A 266 7.33 -2.97 -14.02
N LEU A 267 8.46 -3.09 -13.32
CA LEU A 267 8.57 -3.88 -12.09
C LEU A 267 7.94 -3.11 -10.93
N ILE A 268 7.05 -3.74 -10.18
CA ILE A 268 6.39 -3.17 -9.01
C ILE A 268 7.22 -3.47 -7.78
N TYR A 269 7.76 -2.41 -7.19
CA TYR A 269 8.60 -2.46 -6.00
C TYR A 269 7.87 -1.93 -4.76
N SER A 270 8.15 -2.52 -3.59
CA SER A 270 7.47 -2.16 -2.34
C SER A 270 8.46 -1.85 -1.20
N PRO A 271 9.09 -0.65 -1.22
CA PRO A 271 10.06 -0.23 -0.21
C PRO A 271 9.54 -0.35 1.23
N THR A 272 8.30 0.12 1.47
CA THR A 272 7.67 0.10 2.79
C THR A 272 7.52 -1.32 3.33
N ALA A 273 7.08 -2.24 2.48
CA ALA A 273 6.93 -3.64 2.85
C ALA A 273 8.27 -4.31 3.15
N ILE A 274 9.33 -3.98 2.42
CA ILE A 274 10.68 -4.51 2.69
C ILE A 274 11.18 -4.09 4.06
N ILE A 275 11.04 -2.80 4.39
CA ILE A 275 11.45 -2.29 5.70
C ILE A 275 10.66 -2.95 6.83
N ARG A 276 9.34 -3.16 6.64
CA ARG A 276 8.45 -3.73 7.66
C ARG A 276 8.60 -5.24 7.83
N LYS A 277 8.64 -5.98 6.71
CA LYS A 277 8.73 -7.44 6.65
C LYS A 277 10.16 -7.97 6.74
N GLY A 278 11.18 -7.11 6.75
CA GLY A 278 12.58 -7.52 6.61
C GLY A 278 12.81 -8.28 5.30
N GLY A 279 12.26 -7.74 4.21
CA GLY A 279 12.32 -8.35 2.87
C GLY A 279 13.71 -8.22 2.23
N GLU A 280 13.94 -9.01 1.18
CA GLU A 280 15.15 -8.92 0.37
C GLU A 280 15.12 -7.64 -0.48
N ILE A 281 16.25 -6.93 -0.58
CA ILE A 281 16.38 -5.72 -1.38
C ILE A 281 16.70 -6.12 -2.83
N PRO A 282 15.96 -5.63 -3.84
CA PRO A 282 16.28 -5.87 -5.24
C PRO A 282 17.67 -5.38 -5.64
N PRO A 283 18.28 -6.01 -6.65
CA PRO A 283 19.59 -5.66 -7.18
C PRO A 283 19.54 -4.36 -8.02
N PHE A 284 19.22 -3.22 -7.40
CA PHE A 284 18.93 -1.96 -8.12
C PHE A 284 20.00 -1.55 -9.12
N GLU A 285 21.28 -1.73 -8.82
CA GLU A 285 22.37 -1.43 -9.76
C GLU A 285 22.24 -2.22 -11.07
N GLU A 286 21.93 -3.52 -10.96
CA GLU A 286 21.77 -4.42 -12.10
C GLU A 286 20.54 -4.09 -12.93
N LEU A 287 19.41 -3.83 -12.25
CA LEU A 287 18.15 -3.48 -12.91
C LEU A 287 18.28 -2.14 -13.66
N ARG A 288 19.02 -1.18 -13.10
CA ARG A 288 19.34 0.09 -13.75
C ARG A 288 20.22 -0.09 -14.97
N ARG A 289 21.25 -0.94 -14.88
CA ARG A 289 22.14 -1.28 -16.01
C ARG A 289 21.35 -1.83 -17.20
N HIS A 290 20.29 -2.59 -16.92
CA HIS A 290 19.37 -3.14 -17.91
C HIS A 290 18.21 -2.21 -18.31
N LYS A 291 18.18 -0.96 -17.81
CA LYS A 291 17.16 0.06 -18.12
C LYS A 291 15.74 -0.43 -17.84
N MET A 292 15.55 -1.21 -16.79
CA MET A 292 14.23 -1.66 -16.37
C MET A 292 13.43 -0.49 -15.80
N SER A 293 12.14 -0.44 -16.13
CA SER A 293 11.20 0.55 -15.57
C SER A 293 10.63 0.06 -14.24
N PHE A 294 10.34 1.00 -13.34
CA PHE A 294 9.80 0.69 -12.02
C PHE A 294 8.48 1.42 -11.77
N ALA A 295 7.58 0.73 -11.09
CA ALA A 295 6.41 1.26 -10.42
C ALA A 295 6.49 0.90 -8.93
N MET A 296 5.60 1.46 -8.12
CA MET A 296 5.56 1.15 -6.70
C MET A 296 4.21 0.65 -6.22
N GLY A 297 4.28 -0.26 -5.25
CA GLY A 297 3.15 -0.76 -4.46
C GLY A 297 3.46 -0.66 -2.96
N SER A 298 2.43 -0.63 -2.12
CA SER A 298 2.58 -0.67 -0.67
C SER A 298 2.86 -2.07 -0.16
N ASP A 299 2.32 -3.10 -0.83
CA ASP A 299 2.31 -4.51 -0.40
C ASP A 299 1.83 -4.60 1.06
N TRP A 300 2.72 -4.88 2.01
CA TRP A 300 2.39 -5.08 3.42
C TRP A 300 2.58 -3.81 4.26
N GLY A 301 1.48 -3.24 4.75
CA GLY A 301 1.47 -2.10 5.65
C GLY A 301 0.30 -1.17 5.37
N ASP A 302 0.62 0.08 5.04
CA ASP A 302 -0.36 1.11 4.69
C ASP A 302 0.04 1.72 3.34
N ALA A 303 -0.93 2.15 2.54
CA ALA A 303 -0.65 2.74 1.25
C ALA A 303 -0.37 4.24 1.38
N LYS A 304 0.91 4.58 1.53
CA LYS A 304 1.41 5.95 1.72
C LYS A 304 2.46 6.30 0.65
N PRO A 305 2.04 6.77 -0.54
CA PRO A 305 2.93 6.94 -1.69
C PRO A 305 4.16 7.84 -1.42
N LEU A 306 3.97 8.96 -0.74
CA LEU A 306 5.08 9.90 -0.44
C LEU A 306 6.11 9.25 0.50
N GLU A 307 5.65 8.65 1.59
CA GLU A 307 6.51 7.91 2.51
C GLU A 307 7.18 6.69 1.85
N ASN A 308 6.49 6.02 0.92
CA ASN A 308 7.06 4.90 0.18
C ASN A 308 8.22 5.35 -0.74
N ILE A 309 8.07 6.50 -1.41
CA ILE A 309 9.16 7.14 -2.17
C ILE A 309 10.33 7.53 -1.25
N GLN A 310 10.05 8.08 -0.06
CA GLN A 310 11.09 8.43 0.91
C GLN A 310 11.87 7.21 1.40
N HIS A 311 11.17 6.09 1.64
CA HIS A 311 11.78 4.81 1.96
C HIS A 311 12.66 4.30 0.82
N TYR A 312 12.20 4.40 -0.43
CA TYR A 312 13.01 4.08 -1.60
C TYR A 312 14.29 4.91 -1.65
N CYS A 313 14.20 6.23 -1.56
CA CYS A 313 15.36 7.13 -1.55
C CYS A 313 16.35 6.77 -0.43
N SER A 314 15.85 6.40 0.74
CA SER A 314 16.67 5.97 1.88
C SER A 314 17.41 4.66 1.60
N ILE A 315 16.74 3.68 0.99
CA ILE A 315 17.35 2.41 0.57
C ILE A 315 18.43 2.66 -0.49
N ILE A 316 18.11 3.38 -1.57
CA ILE A 316 19.04 3.69 -2.67
C ILE A 316 20.29 4.43 -2.15
N LYS A 317 20.11 5.41 -1.27
CA LYS A 317 21.22 6.12 -0.63
C LYS A 317 22.09 5.21 0.24
N THR A 318 21.47 4.29 0.99
CA THR A 318 22.18 3.31 1.82
C THR A 318 23.02 2.34 0.98
N LEU A 319 22.56 2.02 -0.23
CA LEU A 319 23.30 1.23 -1.21
C LEU A 319 24.41 2.02 -1.93
N GLY A 320 24.53 3.34 -1.70
CA GLY A 320 25.50 4.18 -2.39
C GLY A 320 25.17 4.45 -3.86
N LEU A 321 23.90 4.28 -4.26
CA LEU A 321 23.44 4.48 -5.63
C LEU A 321 22.90 5.92 -5.82
N PRO A 322 22.96 6.47 -7.06
CA PRO A 322 22.39 7.78 -7.34
C PRO A 322 20.86 7.75 -7.27
N ILE A 323 20.28 8.73 -6.57
CA ILE A 323 18.84 8.96 -6.51
C ILE A 323 18.40 9.65 -7.81
N GLU A 324 17.24 9.26 -8.31
CA GLU A 324 16.58 9.87 -9.45
C GLU A 324 16.08 11.29 -9.16
N ASP A 325 15.81 12.05 -10.22
CA ASP A 325 15.16 13.35 -10.09
C ASP A 325 13.71 13.24 -9.58
N ALA A 326 13.15 14.37 -9.15
CA ALA A 326 11.82 14.42 -8.56
C ALA A 326 10.71 13.94 -9.53
N TYR A 327 10.89 14.14 -10.84
CA TYR A 327 9.94 13.72 -11.85
C TYR A 327 9.87 12.19 -11.96
N ALA A 328 11.03 11.55 -12.05
CA ALA A 328 11.16 10.10 -12.08
C ALA A 328 10.66 9.46 -10.78
N LEU A 329 10.90 10.07 -9.62
CA LEU A 329 10.39 9.58 -8.34
C LEU A 329 8.86 9.67 -8.25
N LEU A 330 8.26 10.78 -8.66
CA LEU A 330 6.80 10.92 -8.70
C LEU A 330 6.15 9.97 -9.73
N ALA A 331 6.84 9.66 -10.83
CA ALA A 331 6.37 8.72 -11.84
C ALA A 331 6.10 7.32 -11.27
N LEU A 332 6.87 6.88 -10.25
CA LEU A 332 6.78 5.55 -9.62
C LEU A 332 5.38 5.22 -9.09
N HIS A 333 4.69 6.22 -8.54
CA HIS A 333 3.32 6.12 -8.02
C HIS A 333 2.29 6.85 -8.90
N THR A 334 2.63 7.24 -10.13
CA THR A 334 1.69 7.91 -11.04
C THR A 334 1.69 7.20 -12.40
N VAL A 335 2.35 7.76 -13.42
CA VAL A 335 2.33 7.20 -14.78
C VAL A 335 2.95 5.82 -14.88
N ASN A 336 4.01 5.51 -14.12
CA ASN A 336 4.59 4.16 -14.15
C ASN A 336 3.67 3.16 -13.43
N GLY A 337 3.03 3.57 -12.33
CA GLY A 337 2.00 2.76 -11.68
C GLY A 337 0.82 2.49 -12.60
N ALA A 338 0.35 3.50 -13.32
CA ALA A 338 -0.70 3.34 -14.33
C ALA A 338 -0.26 2.38 -15.44
N SER A 339 0.97 2.50 -15.95
CA SER A 339 1.51 1.60 -16.99
C SER A 339 1.69 0.16 -16.49
N ALA A 340 2.10 -0.03 -15.23
CA ALA A 340 2.18 -1.36 -14.61
C ALA A 340 0.83 -2.08 -14.56
N LEU A 341 -0.28 -1.32 -14.52
CA LEU A 341 -1.64 -1.83 -14.49
C LEU A 341 -2.34 -1.77 -15.87
N GLY A 342 -1.65 -1.35 -16.94
CA GLY A 342 -2.22 -1.16 -18.28
C GLY A 342 -3.30 -0.07 -18.35
N MET A 343 -3.15 0.98 -17.54
CA MET A 343 -4.08 2.10 -17.41
C MET A 343 -3.45 3.46 -17.77
N GLU A 344 -2.22 3.47 -18.27
CA GLU A 344 -1.48 4.69 -18.61
C GLU A 344 -2.21 5.56 -19.63
N ASP A 345 -3.10 5.00 -20.45
CA ASP A 345 -3.91 5.74 -21.41
C ASP A 345 -5.07 6.51 -20.75
N GLU A 346 -5.50 6.11 -19.56
CA GLU A 346 -6.65 6.68 -18.86
C GLU A 346 -6.27 7.59 -17.69
N ILE A 347 -5.21 7.25 -16.94
CA ILE A 347 -4.81 7.87 -15.67
C ILE A 347 -3.28 8.06 -15.58
N GLY A 348 -2.79 8.55 -14.43
CA GLY A 348 -1.36 8.64 -14.12
C GLY A 348 -0.71 9.96 -14.55
N THR A 349 -1.40 10.78 -15.33
CA THR A 349 -1.00 12.14 -15.71
C THR A 349 -2.20 13.10 -15.68
N ILE A 350 -1.93 14.39 -15.47
CA ILE A 350 -2.91 15.46 -15.63
C ILE A 350 -2.75 16.02 -17.05
N GLU A 351 -3.48 15.44 -18.00
CA GLU A 351 -3.44 15.83 -19.42
C GLU A 351 -4.84 15.79 -20.06
N PRO A 352 -5.11 16.65 -21.06
CA PRO A 352 -6.34 16.59 -21.84
C PRO A 352 -6.64 15.17 -22.37
N GLY A 353 -7.88 14.73 -22.17
CA GLY A 353 -8.34 13.39 -22.53
C GLY A 353 -8.27 12.36 -21.41
N LYS A 354 -7.38 12.53 -20.40
CA LYS A 354 -7.30 11.65 -19.22
C LYS A 354 -8.48 11.84 -18.27
N LYS A 355 -8.71 10.86 -17.40
CA LYS A 355 -9.63 11.00 -16.27
C LYS A 355 -9.07 12.03 -15.29
N ALA A 356 -9.96 12.81 -14.66
CA ALA A 356 -9.57 13.85 -13.72
C ALA A 356 -9.30 13.27 -12.33
N ASP A 357 -8.16 12.59 -12.20
CA ASP A 357 -7.68 12.03 -10.94
C ASP A 357 -6.55 12.88 -10.42
N VAL A 358 -6.82 13.63 -9.36
CA VAL A 358 -5.94 14.72 -8.89
C VAL A 358 -5.82 14.69 -7.38
N VAL A 359 -4.60 14.74 -6.89
CA VAL A 359 -4.27 14.85 -5.47
C VAL A 359 -3.79 16.26 -5.19
N PHE A 360 -4.29 16.85 -4.10
CA PHE A 360 -3.95 18.20 -3.67
C PHE A 360 -3.16 18.14 -2.37
N LEU A 361 -1.89 18.50 -2.43
CA LEU A 361 -1.04 18.67 -1.27
C LEU A 361 -1.15 20.11 -0.76
N ASP A 362 -1.57 20.28 0.48
CA ASP A 362 -1.58 21.59 1.13
C ASP A 362 -0.18 21.93 1.62
N LEU A 363 0.40 22.96 1.01
CA LEU A 363 1.73 23.48 1.36
C LEU A 363 1.63 24.71 2.26
N SER A 364 0.43 25.11 2.69
CA SER A 364 0.22 26.30 3.53
C SER A 364 0.66 26.09 4.98
N ASP A 365 0.81 24.83 5.43
CA ASP A 365 1.39 24.48 6.73
C ASP A 365 2.74 25.17 6.93
N PHE A 366 2.96 25.80 8.09
CA PHE A 366 4.14 26.62 8.34
C PHE A 366 5.49 25.90 8.14
N ARG A 367 5.51 24.56 8.20
CA ARG A 367 6.71 23.73 7.99
C ARG A 367 7.07 23.62 6.50
N LEU A 368 6.08 23.67 5.61
CA LEU A 368 6.27 23.62 4.14
C LEU A 368 6.09 24.99 3.48
N ASN A 369 5.34 25.91 4.09
CA ASN A 369 4.95 27.21 3.56
C ASN A 369 6.08 28.01 2.89
N PRO A 370 7.32 28.05 3.41
CA PRO A 370 8.41 28.75 2.72
C PRO A 370 8.63 28.33 1.27
N ILE A 371 8.27 27.09 0.89
CA ILE A 371 8.39 26.61 -0.50
C ILE A 371 7.46 27.35 -1.47
N LEU A 372 6.38 27.98 -0.97
CA LEU A 372 5.44 28.75 -1.79
C LEU A 372 6.05 30.06 -2.34
N ALA A 373 7.20 30.49 -1.84
CA ALA A 373 7.96 31.62 -2.36
C ALA A 373 8.94 31.23 -3.49
N GLU A 374 9.08 29.94 -3.79
CA GLU A 374 9.89 29.43 -4.89
C GLU A 374 9.04 29.30 -6.16
N ASP A 375 9.64 29.58 -7.32
CA ASP A 375 9.00 29.45 -8.63
C ASP A 375 9.63 28.32 -9.47
N HIS A 376 10.81 27.85 -9.10
CA HIS A 376 11.50 26.76 -9.79
C HIS A 376 10.88 25.40 -9.45
N ALA A 377 10.24 24.79 -10.46
CA ALA A 377 9.54 23.51 -10.32
C ALA A 377 10.39 22.39 -9.71
N ASP A 378 11.62 22.22 -10.18
CA ASP A 378 12.53 21.16 -9.70
C ASP A 378 12.70 21.23 -8.18
N ARG A 379 12.98 22.43 -7.65
CA ARG A 379 13.19 22.65 -6.22
C ARG A 379 11.93 22.43 -5.40
N ILE A 380 10.78 22.87 -5.90
CA ILE A 380 9.49 22.67 -5.23
C ILE A 380 9.22 21.17 -5.08
N LEU A 381 9.35 20.41 -6.17
CA LEU A 381 9.08 18.98 -6.17
C LEU A 381 10.11 18.20 -5.33
N GLU A 382 11.39 18.57 -5.38
CA GLU A 382 12.44 18.00 -4.54
C GLU A 382 12.16 18.20 -3.04
N VAL A 383 11.79 19.41 -2.62
CA VAL A 383 11.46 19.71 -1.23
C VAL A 383 10.20 18.96 -0.81
N VAL A 384 9.16 18.95 -1.64
CA VAL A 384 7.92 18.22 -1.35
C VAL A 384 8.19 16.73 -1.17
N LEU A 385 8.94 16.08 -2.06
CA LEU A 385 9.24 14.65 -1.93
C LEU A 385 10.01 14.34 -0.65
N ARG A 386 10.86 15.26 -0.18
CA ARG A 386 11.66 15.07 1.03
C ARG A 386 10.90 15.36 2.33
N GLU A 387 10.06 16.39 2.33
CA GLU A 387 9.49 16.96 3.56
C GLU A 387 7.97 16.74 3.69
N ALA A 388 7.24 16.57 2.59
CA ALA A 388 5.81 16.29 2.65
C ALA A 388 5.53 14.85 3.10
N ALA A 389 4.29 14.60 3.47
CA ALA A 389 3.83 13.33 4.03
C ALA A 389 2.36 13.16 3.66
N SER A 390 1.81 11.95 3.82
CA SER A 390 0.40 11.68 3.52
C SER A 390 -0.56 12.60 4.28
N SER A 391 -0.18 13.11 5.46
CA SER A 391 -0.97 14.09 6.22
C SER A 391 -1.13 15.47 5.55
N HIS A 392 -0.31 15.77 4.54
CA HIS A 392 -0.43 17.01 3.76
C HIS A 392 -1.40 16.86 2.58
N VAL A 393 -1.92 15.66 2.31
CA VAL A 393 -3.01 15.47 1.34
C VAL A 393 -4.27 16.12 1.90
N SER A 394 -4.70 17.20 1.24
CA SER A 394 -5.89 17.96 1.63
C SER A 394 -7.11 17.55 0.84
N ASP A 395 -6.96 17.29 -0.45
CA ASP A 395 -8.08 16.88 -1.30
C ASP A 395 -7.67 15.77 -2.27
N VAL A 396 -8.63 14.92 -2.60
CA VAL A 396 -8.47 13.84 -3.58
C VAL A 396 -9.68 13.80 -4.49
N MET A 397 -9.42 13.93 -5.79
CA MET A 397 -10.41 13.79 -6.85
C MET A 397 -10.28 12.47 -7.59
N ILE A 398 -11.41 11.86 -7.91
CA ILE A 398 -11.51 10.69 -8.78
C ILE A 398 -12.59 10.99 -9.83
N ASN A 399 -12.22 10.92 -11.11
CA ASN A 399 -13.07 11.37 -12.23
C ASN A 399 -13.68 12.76 -11.98
N GLY A 400 -12.90 13.69 -11.42
CA GLY A 400 -13.30 15.09 -11.22
C GLY A 400 -14.22 15.35 -10.01
N GLU A 401 -14.59 14.33 -9.25
CA GLU A 401 -15.39 14.47 -8.03
C GLU A 401 -14.51 14.31 -6.79
N PHE A 402 -14.76 15.12 -5.75
CA PHE A 402 -14.02 15.03 -4.49
C PHE A 402 -14.48 13.84 -3.66
N TYR A 403 -13.51 13.11 -3.11
CA TYR A 403 -13.72 12.02 -2.15
C TYR A 403 -12.99 12.26 -0.82
N VAL A 404 -11.98 13.11 -0.84
CA VAL A 404 -11.36 13.73 0.33
C VAL A 404 -11.38 15.24 0.12
N ARG A 405 -11.77 16.01 1.13
CA ARG A 405 -11.76 17.48 1.10
C ARG A 405 -11.32 18.04 2.45
N GLY A 406 -10.36 18.97 2.44
CA GLY A 406 -9.80 19.52 3.68
C GLY A 406 -9.25 18.46 4.66
N GLY A 407 -8.74 17.34 4.13
CA GLY A 407 -8.22 16.22 4.91
C GLY A 407 -9.28 15.28 5.50
N LEU A 408 -10.56 15.46 5.13
CA LEU A 408 -11.68 14.63 5.62
C LEU A 408 -12.23 13.74 4.49
N VAL A 409 -12.48 12.48 4.81
CA VAL A 409 -13.20 11.54 3.93
C VAL A 409 -14.66 11.96 3.78
N LEU A 410 -15.19 11.97 2.54
CA LEU A 410 -16.55 12.44 2.24
C LEU A 410 -17.60 11.33 2.15
N THR A 411 -17.20 10.08 1.94
CA THR A 411 -18.11 8.97 1.65
C THR A 411 -18.30 7.99 2.80
N TYR A 412 -17.57 8.16 3.90
CA TYR A 412 -17.68 7.30 5.08
C TYR A 412 -17.19 8.01 6.34
N SER A 413 -17.74 7.64 7.49
CA SER A 413 -17.40 8.21 8.79
C SER A 413 -16.04 7.73 9.28
N GLU A 414 -15.13 8.66 9.56
CA GLU A 414 -13.81 8.32 10.15
C GLU A 414 -13.94 7.77 11.58
N GLU A 415 -14.98 8.16 12.32
CA GLU A 415 -15.28 7.60 13.64
C GLU A 415 -15.73 6.13 13.53
N ASP A 416 -16.53 5.80 12.51
CA ASP A 416 -16.93 4.42 12.24
C ASP A 416 -15.75 3.57 11.83
N LEU A 417 -14.90 4.06 10.92
CA LEU A 417 -13.64 3.40 10.56
C LEU A 417 -12.79 3.13 11.81
N ALA A 418 -12.59 4.13 12.67
CA ALA A 418 -11.81 3.97 13.90
C ALA A 418 -12.40 2.89 14.82
N ARG A 419 -13.73 2.88 15.01
CA ARG A 419 -14.42 1.89 15.85
C ARG A 419 -14.36 0.48 15.27
N GLU A 420 -14.61 0.33 13.96
CA GLU A 420 -14.47 -0.92 13.22
C GLU A 420 -13.03 -1.46 13.36
N GLY A 421 -12.03 -0.60 13.19
CA GLY A 421 -10.62 -0.92 13.34
C GLY A 421 -10.22 -1.37 14.73
N GLN A 422 -10.70 -0.69 15.76
CA GLN A 422 -10.46 -1.09 17.15
C GLN A 422 -11.07 -2.47 17.44
N ALA A 423 -12.26 -2.76 16.91
CA ALA A 423 -12.93 -4.04 17.12
C ALA A 423 -12.14 -5.21 16.51
N ILE A 424 -11.78 -5.13 15.22
CA ILE A 424 -10.99 -6.18 14.56
C ILE A 424 -9.60 -6.28 15.16
N PHE A 425 -8.95 -5.17 15.48
CA PHE A 425 -7.62 -5.21 16.09
C PHE A 425 -7.63 -5.86 17.47
N LYS A 426 -8.64 -5.58 18.30
CA LYS A 426 -8.81 -6.24 19.61
C LYS A 426 -9.00 -7.75 19.44
N LYS A 427 -9.76 -8.18 18.44
CA LYS A 427 -9.92 -9.61 18.11
C LYS A 427 -8.59 -10.24 17.74
N LEU A 428 -7.84 -9.64 16.82
CA LEU A 428 -6.55 -10.19 16.39
C LEU A 428 -5.49 -10.15 17.50
N LEU A 429 -5.48 -9.11 18.34
CA LEU A 429 -4.62 -9.01 19.53
C LEU A 429 -4.89 -10.11 20.56
N SER A 430 -6.12 -10.64 20.64
CA SER A 430 -6.45 -11.72 21.57
C SER A 430 -5.70 -13.03 21.28
N PHE A 431 -5.14 -13.17 20.07
CA PHE A 431 -4.29 -14.30 19.69
C PHE A 431 -2.83 -14.11 20.07
N ARG A 432 -2.41 -12.90 20.45
CA ARG A 432 -1.07 -12.65 20.93
C ARG A 432 -0.89 -13.40 22.24
N GLU A 433 0.16 -14.20 22.36
CA GLU A 433 0.53 -14.71 23.67
C GLU A 433 0.82 -13.53 24.61
N PRO A 434 0.41 -13.60 25.89
CA PRO A 434 0.92 -12.64 26.87
C PRO A 434 2.44 -12.66 26.74
N LYS A 435 3.06 -11.49 26.61
CA LYS A 435 4.53 -11.40 26.62
C LYS A 435 4.99 -12.28 27.79
N ALA A 436 5.71 -13.37 27.53
CA ALA A 436 6.58 -13.92 28.55
C ALA A 436 7.32 -12.71 29.12
N ALA A 437 7.30 -12.54 30.44
CA ALA A 437 8.03 -11.47 31.09
C ALA A 437 9.42 -11.52 30.46
N VAL A 438 9.71 -10.55 29.58
CA VAL A 438 11.04 -10.43 29.04
C VAL A 438 11.80 -10.14 30.31
N ASP A 439 12.67 -11.08 30.72
CA ASP A 439 13.73 -10.78 31.67
C ASP A 439 14.38 -9.55 31.07
N THR A 440 13.94 -8.40 31.58
CA THR A 440 14.40 -7.12 31.10
C THR A 440 15.84 -7.19 31.55
N PRO A 441 16.82 -7.28 30.63
CA PRO A 441 18.21 -7.20 31.07
C PRO A 441 18.25 -5.92 31.89
N PRO A 442 18.70 -5.97 33.17
CA PRO A 442 18.63 -4.81 34.05
C PRO A 442 19.20 -3.66 33.26
N ALA A 443 18.40 -2.61 33.07
CA ALA A 443 18.64 -1.56 32.09
C ALA A 443 20.14 -1.28 32.04
N SER A 444 20.82 -1.78 31.02
CA SER A 444 22.19 -1.35 30.77
C SER A 444 22.01 0.06 30.27
N ILE A 445 22.02 1.01 31.21
CA ILE A 445 22.15 2.42 30.92
C ILE A 445 23.35 2.47 29.99
N PHE A 446 23.09 2.70 28.70
CA PHE A 446 24.10 3.13 27.78
C PHE A 446 24.64 4.42 28.39
N LYS A 447 25.71 4.32 29.16
CA LYS A 447 26.49 5.48 29.56
C LYS A 447 27.08 6.00 28.26
N LEU A 448 26.42 7.00 27.67
CA LEU A 448 27.07 7.85 26.68
C LEU A 448 28.45 8.20 27.24
N PRO A 449 29.53 8.04 26.46
CA PRO A 449 30.83 8.53 26.89
C PRO A 449 30.69 10.05 26.98
N VAL A 450 30.49 10.55 28.19
CA VAL A 450 30.56 11.98 28.48
C VAL A 450 32.01 12.36 28.19
N GLN A 451 32.25 12.86 26.97
CA GLN A 451 33.45 13.65 26.73
C GLN A 451 33.41 14.79 27.74
N LYS A 452 34.50 14.92 28.51
CA LYS A 452 34.68 15.97 29.49
C LYS A 452 34.41 17.32 28.82
N ILE A 453 33.28 17.93 29.15
CA ILE A 453 33.14 19.39 29.06
C ILE A 453 33.97 19.93 30.23
N LYS A 454 35.29 20.03 30.00
CA LYS A 454 36.09 21.06 30.66
C LYS A 454 36.02 22.25 29.72
N GLU A 455 35.71 23.41 30.30
CA GLU A 455 35.51 24.70 29.64
C GLU A 455 34.08 24.93 29.15
N LEU A 456 33.17 25.19 30.09
CA LEU A 456 32.32 26.37 30.02
C LEU A 456 31.71 26.61 31.41
N ASN A 457 32.18 27.70 32.02
CA ASN A 457 31.56 28.45 33.12
C ASN A 457 31.72 27.88 34.53
N SER A 458 32.87 28.20 35.12
CA SER A 458 32.89 28.78 36.46
C SER A 458 31.87 29.91 36.56
N PHE A 459 30.82 29.77 37.36
CA PHE A 459 30.23 30.86 38.16
C PHE A 459 29.22 30.26 39.15
N SER A 460 29.54 30.42 40.45
CA SER A 460 28.69 30.36 41.67
C SER A 460 27.85 29.08 41.87
N ASP A 461 28.21 28.15 42.75
CA ASP A 461 28.14 28.26 44.22
C ASP A 461 26.88 29.00 44.70
N ASP A 462 25.80 28.27 44.92
CA ASP A 462 25.00 28.46 46.14
C ASP A 462 24.03 27.28 46.41
N MET A 463 24.16 26.77 47.63
CA MET A 463 23.12 26.15 48.46
C MET A 463 22.66 24.69 48.22
N ASN A 464 23.32 23.79 48.94
CA ASN A 464 22.79 23.09 50.13
C ASN A 464 21.38 22.48 50.08
N LEU A 465 21.30 21.15 50.08
CA LEU A 465 20.15 20.38 50.57
C LEU A 465 20.66 19.16 51.34
N ASP A 466 21.00 19.41 52.60
CA ASP A 466 21.11 18.41 53.65
C ASP A 466 19.68 18.19 54.18
N GLU A 467 19.06 17.03 53.93
CA GLU A 467 17.97 16.50 54.77
C GLU A 467 17.60 15.06 54.34
N GLY A 468 17.63 14.11 55.28
CA GLY A 468 16.82 12.89 55.21
C GLY A 468 17.54 11.54 55.35
N PHE A 469 17.72 11.10 56.60
CA PHE A 469 18.37 9.86 57.05
C PHE A 469 17.55 8.56 56.88
N ARG A 470 18.27 7.43 56.63
CA ARG A 470 18.16 6.05 57.22
C ARG A 470 16.94 5.15 56.82
N VAL A 471 16.94 3.79 56.82
CA VAL A 471 17.87 2.64 57.02
C VAL A 471 17.16 1.32 56.58
N ILE A 472 17.92 0.40 55.94
CA ILE A 472 17.94 -1.09 55.83
C ILE A 472 16.99 -1.94 56.76
N ARG A 473 16.31 -3.07 56.40
CA ARG A 473 16.77 -4.48 56.13
C ARG A 473 15.64 -5.55 55.87
N LYS A 474 15.95 -6.49 54.94
CA LYS A 474 15.84 -7.99 54.87
C LYS A 474 14.57 -8.84 55.24
N GLY A 475 14.34 -9.85 54.36
CA GLY A 475 13.89 -11.27 54.63
C GLY A 475 12.40 -11.56 54.38
N SER A 476 11.87 -12.72 53.97
CA SER A 476 12.32 -14.04 53.45
C SER A 476 11.07 -14.95 53.26
N SER A 477 11.18 -16.03 52.48
CA SER A 477 10.40 -17.32 52.49
C SER A 477 9.15 -17.53 51.62
N VAL A 478 9.02 -18.79 51.16
CA VAL A 478 8.02 -19.47 50.29
C VAL A 478 7.20 -20.44 51.19
N PRO A 479 5.93 -20.81 50.88
CA PRO A 479 5.61 -22.11 50.22
C PRO A 479 4.35 -22.04 49.30
N GLY A 480 4.17 -22.87 48.26
CA GLY A 480 3.59 -24.22 48.31
C GLY A 480 2.30 -24.33 47.45
N PRO A 481 1.88 -25.52 46.97
CA PRO A 481 1.22 -25.73 45.66
C PRO A 481 -0.28 -26.11 45.73
N GLU A 482 -1.00 -26.10 44.60
CA GLU A 482 -2.19 -26.97 44.42
C GLU A 482 -2.58 -27.24 42.95
N THR A 483 -3.08 -28.45 42.72
CA THR A 483 -3.39 -29.15 41.47
C THR A 483 -4.88 -29.10 41.09
N LYS A 484 -5.25 -29.25 39.79
CA LYS A 484 -6.34 -30.15 39.32
C LYS A 484 -6.41 -30.33 37.79
N ARG A 485 -6.62 -31.60 37.38
CA ARG A 485 -7.01 -32.14 36.04
C ARG A 485 -8.55 -31.96 35.83
N SER A 486 -9.26 -32.22 34.72
CA SER A 486 -9.17 -33.16 33.57
C SER A 486 -10.33 -32.94 32.55
N ASP A 487 -10.09 -33.29 31.27
CA ASP A 487 -10.89 -34.06 30.26
C ASP A 487 -12.32 -33.64 29.81
N SER A 488 -12.56 -33.37 28.49
CA SER A 488 -13.00 -34.25 27.34
C SER A 488 -14.54 -34.50 27.29
N HIS A 489 -15.34 -34.54 26.20
CA HIS A 489 -15.26 -35.13 24.85
C HIS A 489 -16.50 -34.74 23.96
N LYS A 490 -16.31 -34.58 22.63
CA LYS A 490 -16.98 -35.19 21.41
C LYS A 490 -18.54 -35.35 21.34
N THR A 491 -19.32 -35.28 20.21
CA THR A 491 -19.14 -35.25 18.73
C THR A 491 -20.52 -35.19 17.98
N GLU A 492 -20.50 -34.75 16.69
CA GLU A 492 -21.35 -35.14 15.51
C GLU A 492 -22.84 -34.70 15.43
N LYS A 493 -23.50 -34.33 14.30
CA LYS A 493 -23.34 -34.59 12.83
C LYS A 493 -24.26 -33.64 12.00
N ASP A 494 -23.83 -33.19 10.80
CA ASP A 494 -24.60 -32.42 9.77
C ASP A 494 -25.50 -33.31 8.86
N PRO A 495 -26.37 -32.77 7.95
CA PRO A 495 -25.96 -32.53 6.54
C PRO A 495 -26.72 -31.35 5.82
N PRO A 496 -26.62 -31.16 4.47
CA PRO A 496 -25.96 -30.04 3.74
C PRO A 496 -26.94 -29.00 3.11
N PRO A 497 -26.52 -27.83 2.55
CA PRO A 497 -26.30 -27.75 1.08
C PRO A 497 -25.33 -26.64 0.56
N ASN A 498 -24.71 -26.95 -0.59
CA ASN A 498 -24.10 -25.98 -1.52
C ASN A 498 -25.09 -24.89 -1.97
N ILE A 499 -24.56 -23.72 -2.34
CA ILE A 499 -25.21 -22.53 -2.97
C ILE A 499 -25.60 -21.38 -2.02
N LYS A 500 -25.84 -21.60 -0.72
CA LYS A 500 -26.21 -20.52 0.23
C LYS A 500 -25.04 -19.65 0.77
N LYS A 501 -23.78 -19.93 0.40
CA LYS A 501 -22.58 -19.45 1.13
C LYS A 501 -22.04 -18.06 0.76
N ILE A 502 -22.42 -17.47 -0.37
CA ILE A 502 -21.77 -16.23 -0.88
C ILE A 502 -22.63 -14.97 -0.68
N PHE A 503 -23.96 -15.07 -0.66
CA PHE A 503 -24.86 -13.91 -0.63
C PHE A 503 -26.03 -14.08 0.33
N GLY A 504 -25.82 -14.58 1.56
CA GLY A 504 -26.90 -14.96 2.48
C GLY A 504 -28.10 -14.00 2.48
N GLU A 505 -29.30 -14.52 2.22
CA GLU A 505 -30.56 -13.78 2.39
C GLU A 505 -31.40 -14.39 3.52
N GLU A 506 -32.06 -13.48 4.23
CA GLU A 506 -33.05 -13.66 5.28
C GLU A 506 -34.23 -14.52 4.80
N GLU A 507 -34.58 -15.57 5.54
CA GLU A 507 -35.90 -16.19 5.40
C GLU A 507 -36.85 -15.56 6.40
N SER A 508 -37.83 -14.86 5.85
CA SER A 508 -39.07 -14.44 6.48
C SER A 508 -39.89 -15.67 6.89
N GLY A 509 -40.33 -15.68 8.15
CA GLY A 509 -41.24 -16.67 8.74
C GLY A 509 -41.62 -16.28 10.15
#